data_AF-A0A8X6IBD6-F1
#
_entry.id   AF-A0A8X6IBD6-F1
#
_cell.length_a   1.000
_cell.length_b   1.000
_cell.length_c   1.000
_cell.angle_alpha   90.00
_cell.angle_beta   90.00
_cell.angle_gamma   90.00
#
_symmetry.space_group_name_H-M   'P 1'
#
loop_
_entity.id
_entity.type
_entity.pdbx_description
1 polymer ?
#
loop_
_entity_poly.entity_id
_entity_poly.type
_entity_poly.pdbx_seq_one_letter_code
_entity_poly.pdbx_strand_id
1 'polypeptide(L)'
;MNLNILAFVFKNEVHCKMCNSGLDMQVLKGKSGLAITFVLKCFACPYRVEFSSNFHEGTQIATINTRFVYATSSIGRGAETLRMFCGIMNLPQPPTRFPPYGKRILNAAKPCLRGFNTKYCEGSYL
;
A
#
# COMPACT_ATOMS: atom_id res chain seq x y z
N MET A 1 -6.01 10.02 -0.27
CA MET A 1 -6.14 9.97 1.21
C MET A 1 -6.00 11.39 1.64
N ASN A 2 -6.97 11.93 2.38
CA ASN A 2 -6.83 13.27 2.92
C ASN A 2 -5.80 13.24 4.05
N LEU A 3 -4.55 13.45 3.66
CA LEU A 3 -3.41 13.46 4.56
C LEU A 3 -3.47 14.61 5.55
N ASN A 4 -4.27 15.64 5.28
CA ASN A 4 -4.42 16.79 6.17
C ASN A 4 -5.15 16.40 7.46
N ILE A 5 -6.13 15.50 7.40
CA ILE A 5 -6.84 15.01 8.60
C ILE A 5 -5.87 14.23 9.49
N LEU A 6 -5.09 13.33 8.89
CA LEU A 6 -4.13 12.53 9.63
C LEU A 6 -3.02 13.40 10.23
N ALA A 7 -2.46 14.33 9.44
CA ALA A 7 -1.47 15.29 9.93
C ALA A 7 -2.04 16.18 11.05
N PHE A 8 -3.31 16.58 10.96
CA PHE A 8 -3.98 17.33 12.01
C PHE A 8 -4.10 16.52 13.31
N VAL A 9 -4.48 15.25 13.24
CA VAL A 9 -4.54 14.37 14.43
C VAL A 9 -3.16 14.23 15.06
N PHE A 10 -2.12 13.97 14.28
CA PHE A 10 -0.75 13.87 14.81
C PHE A 10 -0.25 15.16 15.43
N LYS A 11 -0.66 16.31 14.89
CA LYS A 11 -0.25 17.62 15.40
C LYS A 11 -0.90 17.98 16.74
N ASN A 12 -2.18 17.63 16.92
CA ASN A 12 -2.96 18.09 18.08
C ASN A 12 -3.10 17.02 19.18
N GLU A 13 -3.15 15.74 18.81
CA GLU A 13 -3.48 14.66 19.74
C GLU A 13 -2.26 13.83 20.15
N VAL A 14 -1.17 13.89 19.38
CA VAL A 14 -0.01 13.02 19.56
C VAL A 14 1.21 13.82 20.04
N HIS A 15 1.74 13.40 21.18
CA HIS A 15 2.90 14.04 21.81
C HIS A 15 4.16 13.19 21.63
N CYS A 16 5.30 13.86 21.54
CA CYS A 16 6.60 13.24 21.47
C CYS A 16 6.88 12.47 22.76
N LYS A 17 7.16 11.17 22.64
CA LYS A 17 7.49 10.32 23.79
C LYS A 17 8.74 10.73 24.59
N MET A 18 9.63 11.54 23.99
CA MET A 18 10.91 11.91 24.60
C MET A 18 10.85 13.24 25.36
N CYS A 19 10.07 14.22 24.89
CA CYS A 19 10.03 15.56 25.45
C CYS A 19 8.63 16.16 25.58
N ASN A 20 7.59 15.35 25.33
CA ASN A 20 6.18 15.72 25.40
C ASN A 20 5.73 16.90 24.53
N SER A 21 6.57 17.35 23.59
CA SER A 21 6.23 18.39 22.62
C SER A 21 5.42 17.82 21.44
N GLY A 22 4.79 18.68 20.65
CA GLY A 22 4.03 18.25 19.47
C GLY A 22 4.89 17.55 18.41
N LEU A 23 4.20 16.83 17.52
CA LEU A 23 4.78 16.12 16.38
C LEU A 23 4.28 16.71 15.04
N ASP A 24 5.17 16.76 14.06
CA ASP A 24 4.85 17.03 12.66
C ASP A 24 4.86 15.73 11.86
N MET A 25 3.87 15.58 10.98
CA MET A 25 3.76 14.45 10.08
C MET A 25 4.07 14.86 8.66
N GLN A 26 5.12 14.27 8.09
CA GLN A 26 5.55 14.50 6.72
C GLN A 26 5.38 13.22 5.88
N VAL A 27 4.99 13.40 4.63
CA VAL A 27 4.93 12.31 3.65
C VAL A 27 6.17 12.35 2.79
N LEU A 28 6.96 11.29 2.79
CA LEU A 28 8.14 11.22 1.92
C LEU A 28 7.71 11.06 0.46
N LYS A 29 8.41 11.77 -0.44
CA LYS A 29 8.23 11.63 -1.89
C LYS A 29 8.70 10.23 -2.30
N GLY A 30 7.73 9.37 -2.61
CA GLY A 30 8.01 7.98 -3.01
C GLY A 30 6.77 7.12 -3.15
N LYS A 31 5.60 7.72 -3.44
CA LYS A 31 4.34 6.98 -3.56
C LYS A 31 4.40 6.06 -4.77
N SER A 32 4.29 4.75 -4.53
CA SER A 32 4.11 3.74 -5.58
C SER A 32 2.77 3.05 -5.34
N GLY A 33 1.72 3.46 -6.05
CA GLY A 33 0.37 2.98 -5.78
C GLY A 33 -0.13 3.40 -4.39
N LEU A 34 -0.63 2.43 -3.61
CA LEU A 34 -1.10 2.63 -2.23
C LEU A 34 0.03 2.69 -1.19
N ALA A 35 1.27 2.49 -1.61
CA ALA A 35 2.44 2.62 -0.77
C ALA A 35 2.67 4.06 -0.31
N ILE A 36 2.68 4.28 1.00
CA ILE A 36 3.07 5.59 1.57
C ILE A 36 4.08 5.38 2.68
N THR A 37 5.15 6.17 2.64
CA THR A 37 6.10 6.31 3.75
C THR A 37 5.84 7.63 4.47
N PHE A 38 5.70 7.53 5.78
CA PHE A 38 5.46 8.64 6.68
C PHE A 38 6.69 8.86 7.56
N VAL A 39 6.94 10.12 7.88
CA VAL A 39 7.95 10.52 8.85
C VAL A 39 7.27 11.40 9.88
N LEU A 40 7.39 11.02 11.15
CA LEU A 40 7.05 11.88 12.28
C LEU A 40 8.32 12.54 12.80
N LYS A 41 8.27 13.85 13.00
CA LYS A 41 9.36 14.65 13.58
C LYS A 41 8.84 15.42 14.79
N CYS A 42 9.62 15.45 15.87
CA CYS A 42 9.31 16.35 16.98
C CYS A 42 9.74 17.79 16.66
N PHE A 43 8.96 18.76 17.13
CA PHE A 43 9.30 20.18 16.99
C PHE A 43 10.47 20.63 17.89
N ALA A 44 10.73 19.93 18.99
CA ALA A 44 11.62 20.40 20.06
C ALA A 44 12.87 19.54 20.29
N CYS A 45 12.89 18.29 19.79
CA CYS A 45 14.00 17.38 20.05
C CYS A 45 14.31 16.55 18.78
N PRO A 46 15.46 15.84 18.72
CA PRO A 46 15.87 15.10 17.53
C PRO A 46 15.04 13.83 17.28
N TYR A 47 13.95 13.62 18.01
CA TYR A 47 13.07 12.48 17.82
C TYR A 47 12.47 12.48 16.40
N ARG A 48 12.75 11.40 15.68
CA ARG A 48 12.26 11.12 14.34
C ARG A 48 11.95 9.64 14.23
N VAL A 49 10.78 9.32 13.70
CA VAL A 49 10.43 7.94 13.33
C VAL A 49 9.91 7.91 11.91
N GLU A 50 10.40 6.95 11.15
CA GLU A 50 9.93 6.66 9.80
C GLU A 50 9.18 5.33 9.84
N PHE A 51 7.99 5.30 9.25
CA PHE A 51 7.23 4.08 9.07
C PHE A 51 6.59 4.10 7.70
N SER A 52 6.56 2.92 7.08
CA SER A 52 5.95 2.74 5.76
C SER A 52 4.88 1.68 5.84
N SER A 53 3.87 1.81 5.00
CA SER A 53 2.87 0.76 4.82
C SER A 53 3.40 -0.48 4.08
N ASN A 54 4.74 -0.66 3.95
CA ASN A 54 5.18 -0.98 2.61
C ASN A 54 6.43 -1.82 2.29
N PHE A 55 7.28 -2.26 3.22
CA PHE A 55 8.45 -3.05 2.80
C PHE A 55 8.68 -4.25 3.72
N HIS A 56 8.60 -5.46 3.15
CA HIS A 56 9.47 -6.54 3.61
C HIS A 56 10.86 -6.27 3.05
N GLU A 57 11.89 -6.43 3.88
CA GLU A 57 13.30 -6.34 3.49
C GLU A 57 13.54 -7.10 2.17
N GLY A 58 14.19 -6.42 1.21
CA GLY A 58 14.64 -7.05 -0.04
C GLY A 58 13.69 -7.00 -1.24
N THR A 59 12.49 -6.39 -1.16
CA THR A 59 11.61 -6.25 -2.36
C THR A 59 11.22 -4.79 -2.67
N GLN A 60 11.32 -4.39 -3.95
CA GLN A 60 10.88 -3.07 -4.43
C GLN A 60 9.34 -2.94 -4.59
N ILE A 61 8.59 -4.01 -4.30
CA ILE A 61 7.15 -4.06 -4.53
C ILE A 61 6.41 -4.19 -3.20
N ALA A 62 5.77 -3.08 -2.83
CA ALA A 62 4.74 -2.93 -1.82
C ALA A 62 3.85 -4.16 -1.61
N THR A 63 3.85 -4.74 -0.41
CA THR A 63 2.95 -5.84 -0.04
C THR A 63 1.49 -5.43 -0.17
N ILE A 64 1.16 -4.20 0.25
CA ILE A 64 -0.21 -3.66 0.16
C ILE A 64 -0.72 -3.61 -1.28
N ASN A 65 0.11 -3.19 -2.24
CA ASN A 65 -0.27 -3.19 -3.65
C ASN A 65 -0.49 -4.61 -4.18
N THR A 66 0.36 -5.56 -3.77
CA THR A 66 0.21 -6.96 -4.20
C THR A 66 -1.09 -7.57 -3.68
N ARG A 67 -1.43 -7.32 -2.40
CA ARG A 67 -2.71 -7.74 -1.81
C ARG A 67 -3.90 -7.07 -2.50
N PHE A 68 -3.78 -5.79 -2.83
CA PHE A 68 -4.86 -5.04 -3.47
C PHE A 68 -5.14 -5.52 -4.90
N VAL A 69 -4.08 -5.79 -5.68
CA VAL A 69 -4.21 -6.42 -7.00
C VAL A 69 -4.76 -7.83 -6.89
N TYR A 70 -4.24 -8.65 -5.97
CA TYR A 70 -4.74 -10.01 -5.77
C TYR A 70 -6.22 -10.05 -5.41
N ALA A 71 -6.65 -9.28 -4.41
CA ALA A 71 -8.03 -9.24 -3.97
C ALA A 71 -9.00 -8.87 -5.09
N THR A 72 -8.62 -7.89 -5.93
CA THR A 72 -9.46 -7.47 -7.07
C THR A 72 -9.44 -8.47 -8.22
N SER A 73 -8.30 -9.09 -8.51
CA SER A 73 -8.23 -10.20 -9.46
C SER A 73 -9.07 -11.40 -9.02
N SER A 74 -9.08 -11.73 -7.73
CA SER A 74 -9.88 -12.84 -7.18
C SER A 74 -11.39 -12.65 -7.32
N ILE A 75 -11.87 -11.41 -7.43
CA ILE A 75 -13.29 -11.09 -7.68
C ILE A 75 -13.59 -10.80 -9.16
N GLY A 76 -12.63 -11.07 -10.06
CA GLY A 76 -12.77 -10.84 -11.50
C GLY A 76 -12.81 -9.37 -11.90
N ARG A 77 -12.21 -8.47 -11.10
CA ARG A 77 -12.18 -7.03 -11.35
C ARG A 77 -10.79 -6.56 -11.74
N GLY A 78 -10.74 -5.68 -12.74
CA GLY A 78 -9.50 -5.15 -13.30
C GLY A 78 -9.08 -3.80 -12.71
N ALA A 79 -8.08 -3.19 -13.35
CA ALA A 79 -7.49 -1.91 -12.96
C ALA A 79 -8.50 -0.75 -12.85
N GLU A 80 -9.57 -0.75 -13.65
CA GLU A 80 -10.57 0.31 -13.62
C GLU A 80 -11.37 0.32 -12.32
N THR A 81 -11.77 -0.85 -11.83
CA THR A 81 -12.47 -0.97 -10.54
C THR A 81 -11.59 -0.51 -9.38
N LEU A 82 -10.29 -0.80 -9.44
CA LEU A 82 -9.32 -0.32 -8.45
C LEU A 82 -9.21 1.22 -8.47
N ARG A 83 -9.17 1.83 -9.66
CA ARG A 83 -9.15 3.31 -9.79
C ARG A 83 -10.42 3.93 -9.23
N MET A 84 -11.58 3.38 -9.55
CA MET A 84 -12.87 3.84 -9.02
C MET A 84 -12.92 3.73 -7.49
N PHE A 85 -12.53 2.58 -6.92
CA PHE A 85 -12.45 2.39 -5.47
C PHE A 85 -11.52 3.41 -4.82
N CYS A 86 -10.33 3.61 -5.38
CA CYS A 86 -9.39 4.61 -4.89
C CYS A 86 -9.96 6.03 -4.97
N GLY A 87 -10.71 6.36 -6.02
CA GLY A 87 -11.41 7.63 -6.15
C GLY A 87 -12.44 7.85 -5.03
N ILE A 88 -13.35 6.89 -4.85
CA ILE A 88 -14.42 6.93 -3.83
C ILE A 88 -13.85 7.03 -2.42
N MET A 89 -12.85 6.21 -2.12
CA MET A 89 -12.24 6.15 -0.79
C MET A 89 -11.28 7.31 -0.52
N ASN A 90 -11.12 8.22 -1.48
CA ASN A 90 -10.06 9.22 -1.49
C ASN A 90 -8.74 8.53 -1.11
N LEU A 91 -8.19 7.67 -1.94
CA LEU A 91 -6.90 6.98 -1.77
C LEU A 91 -5.95 7.40 -2.90
N PRO A 92 -4.63 7.21 -2.77
CA PRO A 92 -3.73 7.30 -3.91
C PRO A 92 -4.19 6.38 -5.04
N GLN A 93 -3.86 6.74 -6.28
CA GLN A 93 -4.13 5.88 -7.43
C GLN A 93 -3.48 4.50 -7.22
N PRO A 94 -4.12 3.41 -7.65
CA PRO A 94 -3.53 2.08 -7.58
C PRO A 94 -2.24 2.02 -8.43
N PRO A 95 -1.38 1.01 -8.20
CA PRO A 95 -0.18 0.84 -9.02
C PRO A 95 -0.53 0.74 -10.51
N THR A 96 0.19 1.47 -11.36
CA THR A 96 -0.08 1.53 -12.82
C THR A 96 0.44 0.32 -13.59
N ARG A 97 1.50 -0.34 -13.08
CA ARG A 97 2.11 -1.52 -13.70
C ARG A 97 1.59 -2.79 -13.04
N PHE A 98 0.49 -3.34 -13.56
CA PHE A 98 -0.12 -4.59 -13.10
C PHE A 98 0.66 -5.89 -13.44
N PRO A 99 1.36 -6.02 -14.58
CA PRO A 99 2.00 -7.28 -14.97
C PRO A 99 3.01 -7.85 -13.95
N PRO A 100 3.87 -7.04 -13.29
CA PRO A 100 4.75 -7.53 -12.23
C PRO A 100 4.01 -8.15 -11.05
N TYR A 101 2.83 -7.61 -10.69
CA TYR A 101 2.00 -8.15 -9.62
C TYR A 101 1.37 -9.48 -10.03
N GLY A 102 0.84 -9.57 -11.25
CA GLY A 102 0.31 -10.82 -11.80
C GLY A 102 1.34 -11.95 -11.79
N LYS A 103 2.58 -11.68 -12.23
CA LYS A 103 3.67 -12.67 -12.19
C LYS A 103 4.00 -13.13 -10.76
N ARG A 104 4.03 -12.20 -9.78
CA ARG A 104 4.27 -12.55 -8.36
C ARG A 104 3.14 -13.42 -7.80
N ILE A 105 1.90 -13.02 -8.05
CA ILE A 105 0.70 -13.76 -7.60
C ILE A 105 0.70 -15.17 -8.19
N LEU A 106 0.90 -15.30 -9.50
CA LEU A 106 0.97 -16.59 -10.18
C LEU A 106 2.10 -17.46 -9.61
N ASN A 107 3.30 -16.90 -9.42
CA ASN A 107 4.41 -17.65 -8.83
C ASN A 107 4.13 -18.11 -7.40
N ALA A 108 3.46 -17.29 -6.59
CA ALA A 108 3.05 -17.66 -5.23
C ALA A 108 1.93 -18.71 -5.23
N ALA A 109 1.05 -18.71 -6.24
CA ALA A 109 -0.04 -19.68 -6.38
C ALA A 109 0.41 -21.03 -6.98
N LYS A 110 1.54 -21.08 -7.70
CA LYS A 110 2.06 -22.31 -8.35
C LYS A 110 2.11 -23.54 -7.43
N PRO A 111 2.56 -23.46 -6.16
CA PRO A 111 2.54 -24.61 -5.26
C PRO A 111 1.12 -25.10 -4.95
N CYS A 112 0.15 -24.19 -4.80
CA CYS A 112 -1.25 -24.52 -4.53
C CYS A 112 -1.95 -25.13 -5.76
N LEU A 113 -1.55 -24.70 -6.97
CA LEU A 113 -2.11 -25.21 -8.23
C LEU A 113 -1.65 -26.62 -8.58
N ARG A 114 -0.51 -27.11 -8.06
CA ARG A 114 -0.07 -28.50 -8.27
C ARG A 114 -1.00 -29.53 -7.61
N GLY A 115 -1.89 -29.11 -6.72
CA GLY A 115 -2.94 -29.94 -6.12
C GLY A 115 -4.31 -29.83 -6.78
N PHE A 116 -4.50 -28.95 -7.78
CA PHE A 116 -5.79 -28.74 -8.44
C PHE A 116 -5.71 -29.03 -9.94
N ASN A 117 -6.65 -29.83 -10.42
CA ASN A 117 -6.77 -30.25 -11.82
C ASN A 117 -6.97 -29.00 -12.72
N THR A 118 -6.05 -28.77 -13.66
CA THR A 118 -5.81 -27.49 -14.37
C THR A 118 -6.87 -27.08 -15.40
N LYS A 119 -8.06 -27.70 -15.40
CA LYS A 119 -9.08 -27.48 -16.45
C LYS A 119 -9.86 -26.15 -16.37
N TYR A 120 -9.64 -25.32 -15.34
CA TYR A 120 -10.48 -24.12 -15.10
C TYR A 120 -9.78 -22.76 -15.26
N CYS A 121 -8.48 -22.70 -15.60
CA CYS A 121 -7.74 -21.43 -15.57
C CYS A 121 -7.45 -20.78 -16.94
N GLU A 122 -7.86 -21.35 -18.06
CA GLU A 122 -7.48 -20.84 -19.41
C GLU A 122 -8.43 -19.77 -19.98
N GLY A 123 -9.38 -19.24 -19.22
CA GLY A 123 -10.51 -18.51 -19.81
C GLY A 123 -10.66 -17.00 -19.56
N SER A 124 -9.75 -16.29 -18.88
CA SER A 124 -10.10 -14.92 -18.45
C SER A 124 -8.92 -13.96 -18.26
N TYR A 125 -8.05 -13.80 -19.28
CA TYR A 125 -7.10 -12.68 -19.32
C TYR A 125 -6.87 -12.19 -20.75
N LEU A 126 -7.88 -11.50 -21.30
CA LEU A 126 -7.70 -10.47 -22.33
C LEU A 126 -8.47 -9.22 -21.89
#